data_AF-A0AAD9J485-F1
#
_entry.id   AF-A0AAD9J485-F1
#
_cell.length_a   1.000
_cell.length_b   1.000
_cell.length_c   1.000
_cell.angle_alpha   90.00
_cell.angle_beta   90.00
_cell.angle_gamma   90.00
#
_symmetry.space_group_name_H-M   'P 1'
#
loop_
_entity.id
_entity.type
_entity.pdbx_description
1 polymer ?
#
loop_
_entity_poly.entity_id
_entity_poly.type
_entity_poly.pdbx_seq_one_letter_code
_entity_poly.pdbx_strand_id
1 'polypeptide(L)'
;MDPWAPIPQTVSSCVCDLDSERYVAALESRLNKLKESRNSEPTAKELLAGLSQAKEAEMINLTQSSSGPYISSYACTDGDDANIESPSLVMAIQRKLQPEKQALSTEELLELVENDELAKIRHKMENLESVENNADTPEVTDEN
;
A
#
# COMPACT_ATOMS: atom_id res chain seq x y z
N MET A 1 1.82 -66.02 11.61
CA MET A 1 1.86 -64.58 11.30
C MET A 1 2.97 -64.01 12.15
N ASP A 2 4.15 -63.83 11.56
CA ASP A 2 5.35 -63.40 12.28
C ASP A 2 5.35 -61.86 12.37
N PRO A 3 5.27 -61.27 13.58
CA PRO A 3 5.17 -59.81 13.74
C PRO A 3 6.45 -59.06 13.41
N TRP A 4 7.55 -59.75 13.06
CA TRP A 4 8.85 -59.16 12.77
C TRP A 4 9.24 -59.17 11.29
N ALA A 5 8.29 -59.40 10.38
CA ALA A 5 8.55 -59.28 8.95
C ALA A 5 8.97 -57.83 8.60
N PRO A 6 10.12 -57.61 7.91
CA PRO A 6 10.49 -56.28 7.44
C PRO A 6 9.41 -55.73 6.51
N ILE A 7 8.94 -54.52 6.82
CA ILE A 7 7.98 -53.80 5.97
C ILE A 7 8.65 -53.60 4.59
N PRO A 8 8.00 -53.94 3.47
CA PRO A 8 8.57 -53.66 2.16
C PRO A 8 8.82 -52.16 2.06
N GLN A 9 10.09 -51.78 1.84
CA GLN A 9 10.46 -50.40 1.56
C GLN A 9 9.70 -49.98 0.31
N THR A 10 8.64 -49.20 0.50
CA THR A 10 8.07 -48.44 -0.60
C THR A 10 9.18 -47.52 -1.08
N VAL A 11 9.55 -47.68 -2.34
CA VAL A 11 10.42 -46.75 -3.05
C VAL A 11 9.79 -45.35 -2.98
N SER A 12 10.14 -44.61 -1.93
CA SER A 12 10.04 -43.17 -1.90
C SER A 12 11.14 -42.67 -2.83
N SER A 13 10.87 -42.71 -4.13
CA SER A 13 11.75 -42.17 -5.14
C SER A 13 10.90 -41.49 -6.20
N CYS A 14 11.17 -40.19 -6.31
CA CYS A 14 10.71 -39.27 -7.34
C CYS A 14 9.25 -38.81 -7.19
N VAL A 15 9.02 -37.98 -6.18
CA VAL A 15 8.27 -36.75 -6.42
C VAL A 15 8.91 -36.09 -7.64
N CYS A 16 8.12 -35.92 -8.69
CA CYS A 16 8.51 -35.35 -9.95
C CYS A 16 9.40 -34.12 -9.71
N ASP A 17 10.69 -34.24 -10.04
CA ASP A 17 11.50 -33.08 -10.41
C ASP A 17 10.76 -32.43 -11.58
N LEU A 18 9.87 -31.49 -11.25
CA LEU A 18 9.39 -30.47 -12.16
C LEU A 18 10.64 -29.75 -12.63
N ASP A 19 11.18 -30.26 -13.72
CA ASP A 19 12.39 -29.87 -14.44
C ASP A 19 12.75 -28.41 -14.18
N SER A 20 13.47 -28.21 -13.08
CA SER A 20 13.69 -26.89 -12.51
C SER A 20 14.52 -26.05 -13.47
N GLU A 21 15.40 -26.72 -14.21
CA GLU A 21 16.18 -26.17 -15.31
C GLU A 21 15.27 -25.68 -16.45
N ARG A 22 14.26 -26.44 -16.87
CA ARG A 22 13.29 -25.95 -17.87
C ARG A 22 12.46 -24.78 -17.37
N TYR A 23 12.08 -24.77 -16.09
CA TYR A 23 11.34 -23.65 -15.51
C TYR A 23 12.20 -22.38 -15.44
N VAL A 24 13.44 -22.50 -14.98
CA VAL A 24 14.42 -21.41 -14.94
C VAL A 24 14.72 -20.90 -16.35
N ALA A 25 14.96 -21.78 -17.32
CA ALA A 25 15.18 -21.39 -18.72
C ALA A 25 13.95 -20.67 -19.32
N ALA A 26 12.74 -21.09 -18.97
CA ALA A 26 11.52 -20.41 -19.39
C ALA A 26 11.38 -19.00 -18.77
N LEU A 27 11.79 -18.85 -17.50
CA LEU A 27 11.82 -17.55 -16.82
C LEU A 27 12.86 -16.62 -17.44
N GLU A 28 14.08 -17.10 -17.67
CA GLU A 28 15.16 -16.34 -18.31
C GLU A 28 14.78 -15.91 -19.74
N SER A 29 14.15 -16.81 -20.51
CA SER A 29 13.64 -16.49 -21.84
C SER A 29 12.57 -15.40 -21.81
N ARG A 30 11.65 -15.44 -20.83
CA ARG A 30 10.65 -14.40 -20.63
C ARG A 30 11.28 -13.06 -20.20
N LEU A 31 12.27 -13.09 -19.33
CA LEU A 31 13.00 -11.91 -18.87
C LEU A 31 13.76 -11.23 -20.00
N ASN A 32 14.46 -12.00 -20.83
CA ASN A 32 15.18 -11.43 -21.98
C ASN A 32 14.23 -10.77 -22.97
N LYS A 33 13.08 -11.41 -23.29
CA LYS A 33 12.04 -10.80 -24.13
C LYS A 33 11.52 -9.48 -23.55
N LEU A 34 11.32 -9.42 -22.23
CA LEU A 34 10.84 -8.22 -21.56
C LEU A 34 11.91 -7.10 -21.51
N LYS A 35 13.19 -7.47 -21.42
CA LYS A 35 14.31 -6.52 -21.48
C LYS A 35 14.51 -5.97 -22.89
N GLU A 36 14.35 -6.80 -23.92
CA GLU A 36 14.40 -6.38 -25.31
C GLU A 36 13.22 -5.46 -25.67
N SER A 37 12.01 -5.76 -25.21
CA SER A 37 10.84 -4.90 -25.43
C SER A 37 10.92 -3.55 -24.71
N ARG A 38 11.71 -3.44 -23.64
CA ARG A 38 11.89 -2.19 -22.89
C ARG A 38 12.73 -1.14 -23.63
N ASN A 39 13.54 -1.58 -24.59
CA ASN A 39 14.38 -0.71 -25.42
C ASN A 39 13.65 -0.21 -26.68
N SER A 40 12.45 -0.72 -26.95
CA SER A 40 11.54 -0.24 -27.99
C SER A 40 10.64 0.83 -27.38
N GLU A 41 10.51 1.99 -28.03
CA GLU A 41 9.41 2.90 -27.69
C GLU A 41 8.08 2.16 -27.86
N PRO A 42 7.15 2.27 -26.90
CA PRO A 42 5.87 1.61 -27.00
C PRO A 42 5.08 2.20 -28.17
N THR A 43 4.50 1.33 -28.98
CA THR A 43 3.63 1.78 -30.07
C THR A 43 2.38 2.46 -29.48
N ALA A 44 1.79 3.43 -30.18
CA ALA A 44 0.54 4.08 -29.74
C ALA A 44 -0.56 3.07 -29.33
N LYS A 45 -0.64 1.92 -30.02
CA LYS A 45 -1.56 0.82 -29.68
C LYS A 45 -1.24 0.18 -28.32
N GLU A 46 0.03 0.01 -27.99
CA GLU A 46 0.49 -0.55 -26.71
C GLU A 46 0.28 0.43 -25.57
N LEU A 47 0.51 1.72 -25.81
CA LEU A 47 0.17 2.78 -24.85
C LEU A 47 -1.33 2.82 -24.55
N LEU A 48 -2.17 2.79 -25.59
CA LEU A 48 -3.63 2.76 -25.42
C LEU A 48 -4.09 1.51 -24.66
N ALA A 49 -3.51 0.34 -24.98
CA ALA A 49 -3.79 -0.89 -24.24
C ALA A 49 -3.37 -0.77 -22.77
N GLY A 50 -2.17 -0.27 -22.49
CA GLY A 50 -1.68 -0.03 -21.13
C GLY A 50 -2.55 0.95 -20.34
N LEU A 51 -2.98 2.05 -20.96
CA LEU A 51 -3.88 3.02 -20.34
C LEU A 51 -5.26 2.41 -20.07
N SER A 52 -5.79 1.59 -20.98
CA SER A 52 -7.06 0.90 -20.75
C SER A 52 -6.98 -0.08 -19.58
N GLN A 53 -5.89 -0.83 -19.48
CA GLN A 53 -5.64 -1.77 -18.39
C GLN A 53 -5.42 -1.04 -17.06
N ALA A 54 -4.68 0.07 -17.06
CA ALA A 54 -4.45 0.88 -15.88
C ALA A 54 -5.77 1.49 -15.38
N LYS A 55 -6.60 2.02 -16.27
CA LYS A 55 -7.93 2.54 -15.94
C LYS A 55 -8.81 1.45 -15.30
N GLU A 56 -8.83 0.26 -15.88
CA GLU A 56 -9.63 -0.86 -15.36
C GLU A 56 -9.13 -1.30 -13.97
N ALA A 57 -7.81 -1.44 -13.80
CA ALA A 57 -7.20 -1.78 -12.51
C ALA A 57 -7.48 -0.71 -11.44
N GLU A 58 -7.41 0.58 -11.80
CA GLU A 58 -7.71 1.67 -10.89
C GLU A 58 -9.19 1.69 -10.50
N MET A 59 -10.09 1.46 -11.45
CA MET A 59 -11.53 1.37 -11.19
C MET A 59 -11.85 0.21 -10.24
N ILE A 60 -11.21 -0.96 -10.43
CA ILE A 60 -11.30 -2.11 -9.52
C ILE A 60 -10.79 -1.72 -8.14
N ASN A 61 -9.65 -1.05 -8.05
CA ASN A 61 -9.12 -0.58 -6.77
C ASN A 61 -10.06 0.44 -6.11
N LEU A 62 -10.74 1.31 -6.86
CA LEU A 62 -11.69 2.26 -6.31
C LEU A 62 -12.93 1.57 -5.74
N THR A 63 -13.37 0.47 -6.33
CA THR A 63 -14.55 -0.28 -5.88
C THR A 63 -14.25 -1.35 -4.82
N GLN A 64 -13.03 -1.88 -4.79
CA GLN A 64 -12.60 -2.92 -3.84
C GLN A 64 -11.81 -2.41 -2.63
N SER A 65 -11.28 -1.18 -2.67
CA SER A 65 -10.58 -0.58 -1.52
C SER A 65 -11.54 -0.13 -0.42
N SER A 66 -12.28 -1.06 0.17
CA SER A 66 -12.89 -0.90 1.49
C SER A 66 -11.89 -1.19 2.63
N SER A 67 -10.64 -1.54 2.30
CA SER A 67 -9.61 -1.89 3.29
C SER A 67 -8.32 -1.09 3.04
N GLY A 68 -8.35 0.19 3.39
CA GLY A 68 -7.16 0.98 3.71
C GLY A 68 -7.11 1.19 5.23
N PRO A 69 -5.92 1.24 5.85
CA PRO A 69 -5.78 1.24 7.32
C PRO A 69 -6.38 2.45 8.05
N TYR A 70 -6.94 3.43 7.34
CA TYR A 70 -7.45 4.68 7.92
C TYR A 70 -8.92 4.99 7.66
N ILE A 71 -9.67 4.12 6.97
CA ILE A 71 -11.11 4.35 6.78
C ILE A 71 -11.84 3.00 6.88
N SER A 72 -12.21 2.63 8.10
CA SER A 72 -13.15 1.54 8.33
C SER A 72 -14.16 1.92 9.40
N SER A 73 -15.11 2.78 9.05
CA SER A 73 -16.43 2.81 9.69
C SER A 73 -17.56 2.44 8.74
N TYR A 74 -17.26 2.05 7.50
CA TYR A 74 -18.25 1.60 6.51
C TYR A 74 -17.76 0.31 5.85
N ALA A 75 -17.48 -0.70 6.68
CA ALA A 75 -17.28 -2.04 6.17
C ALA A 75 -18.57 -2.49 5.47
N CYS A 76 -18.55 -2.50 4.13
CA CYS A 76 -19.39 -3.42 3.37
C CYS A 76 -18.93 -4.81 3.77
N THR A 77 -19.73 -5.45 4.61
CA THR A 77 -19.51 -6.82 5.07
C THR A 77 -19.45 -7.75 3.86
N ASP A 78 -18.39 -8.56 3.81
CA ASP A 78 -18.20 -9.64 2.86
C ASP A 78 -19.42 -10.56 2.87
N GLY A 79 -20.32 -10.44 1.89
CA GLY A 79 -21.50 -11.30 1.84
C GLY A 79 -22.52 -10.96 0.77
N ASP A 80 -22.67 -9.69 0.40
CA ASP A 80 -23.69 -9.30 -0.57
C ASP A 80 -23.05 -8.83 -1.87
N ASP A 81 -23.54 -9.46 -2.95
CA ASP A 81 -23.40 -9.09 -4.35
C ASP A 81 -23.11 -7.60 -4.51
N ALA A 82 -22.01 -7.27 -5.19
CA ALA A 82 -21.46 -5.93 -5.32
C ALA A 82 -22.47 -5.00 -6.01
N ASN A 83 -23.43 -4.50 -5.24
CA ASN A 83 -24.39 -3.53 -5.71
C ASN A 83 -23.67 -2.17 -5.77
N ILE A 84 -23.16 -1.88 -6.96
CA ILE A 84 -22.43 -0.65 -7.32
C ILE A 84 -23.27 0.60 -7.00
N GLU A 85 -24.60 0.45 -6.83
CA GLU A 85 -25.52 1.54 -6.49
C GLU A 85 -25.67 1.79 -4.98
N SER A 86 -24.92 1.10 -4.12
CA SER A 86 -24.98 1.41 -2.69
C SER A 86 -24.53 2.85 -2.44
N PRO A 87 -25.32 3.69 -1.74
CA PRO A 87 -24.99 5.09 -1.52
C PRO A 87 -23.67 5.26 -0.75
N SER A 88 -23.27 4.25 0.04
CA SER A 88 -21.99 4.19 0.74
C SER A 88 -20.79 4.16 -0.22
N LEU A 89 -20.84 3.33 -1.27
CA LEU A 89 -19.76 3.22 -2.25
C LEU A 89 -19.63 4.50 -3.08
N VAL A 90 -20.75 5.08 -3.50
CA VAL A 90 -20.75 6.35 -4.25
C VAL A 90 -20.13 7.47 -3.41
N MET A 91 -20.47 7.57 -2.12
CA MET A 91 -19.86 8.53 -1.21
C MET A 91 -18.36 8.28 -1.01
N ALA A 92 -17.94 7.01 -0.89
CA ALA A 92 -16.52 6.65 -0.76
C ALA A 92 -15.72 7.01 -2.02
N ILE A 93 -16.25 6.74 -3.21
CA ILE A 93 -15.62 7.13 -4.48
C ILE A 93 -15.57 8.66 -4.60
N GLN A 94 -16.65 9.35 -4.25
CA GLN A 94 -16.72 10.81 -4.29
C GLN A 94 -15.69 11.44 -3.34
N ARG A 95 -15.51 10.90 -2.14
CA ARG A 95 -14.46 11.30 -1.18
C ARG A 95 -13.06 11.18 -1.76
N LYS A 96 -12.78 10.13 -2.53
CA LYS A 96 -11.47 9.93 -3.17
C LYS A 96 -11.25 10.88 -4.35
N LEU A 97 -12.28 11.14 -5.15
CA LEU A 97 -12.17 11.96 -6.35
C LEU A 97 -12.19 13.47 -6.05
N GLN A 98 -12.93 13.89 -5.02
CA GLN A 98 -13.18 15.29 -4.66
C GLN A 98 -13.14 15.47 -3.14
N PRO A 99 -11.99 15.20 -2.49
CA PRO A 99 -11.85 15.29 -1.04
C PRO A 99 -12.19 16.69 -0.50
N GLU A 100 -11.97 17.74 -1.30
CA GLU A 100 -12.22 19.14 -0.94
C GLU A 100 -13.71 19.50 -0.84
N LYS A 101 -14.60 18.71 -1.46
CA LYS A 101 -16.04 18.96 -1.43
C LYS A 101 -16.76 18.23 -0.32
N GLN A 102 -16.04 17.42 0.45
CA GLN A 102 -16.62 16.69 1.55
C GLN A 102 -16.71 17.57 2.80
N ALA A 103 -17.90 17.61 3.40
CA ALA A 103 -18.05 18.13 4.75
C ALA A 103 -17.31 17.19 5.73
N LEU A 104 -16.30 17.73 6.40
CA LEU A 104 -15.58 17.03 7.47
C LEU A 104 -16.34 17.20 8.79
N SER A 105 -16.40 16.12 9.56
CA SER A 105 -16.78 16.19 10.97
C SER A 105 -15.74 16.99 11.76
N THR A 106 -16.15 17.58 12.87
CA THR A 106 -15.23 18.24 13.81
C THR A 106 -14.19 17.27 14.36
N GLU A 107 -14.52 15.99 14.51
CA GLU A 107 -13.60 14.94 14.96
C GLU A 107 -12.53 14.65 13.91
N GLU A 108 -12.94 14.42 12.65
CA GLU A 108 -12.02 14.20 11.53
C GLU A 108 -11.10 15.41 11.32
N LEU A 109 -11.60 16.62 11.53
CA LEU A 109 -10.79 17.84 11.43
C LEU A 109 -9.71 17.90 12.52
N LEU A 110 -10.03 17.51 13.76
CA LEU A 110 -9.04 17.46 14.84
C LEU A 110 -7.95 16.44 14.56
N GLU A 111 -8.32 15.26 14.05
CA GLU A 111 -7.37 14.21 13.70
C GLU A 111 -6.45 14.63 12.53
N LEU A 112 -6.97 15.36 11.55
CA LEU A 112 -6.14 15.93 10.47
C LEU A 112 -5.13 16.95 10.99
N VAL A 113 -5.54 17.81 11.93
CA VAL A 113 -4.65 18.78 12.57
C VAL A 113 -3.58 18.08 13.41
N GLU A 114 -3.96 17.05 14.17
CA GLU A 114 -3.02 16.25 14.96
C GLU A 114 -2.01 15.50 14.07
N ASN A 115 -2.43 15.06 12.88
CA ASN A 115 -1.56 14.36 11.93
C ASN A 115 -0.82 15.28 10.95
N ASP A 116 -0.92 16.60 11.10
CA ASP A 116 -0.18 17.55 10.27
C ASP A 116 1.30 17.57 10.68
N GLU A 117 2.11 16.77 9.97
CA GLU A 117 3.56 16.70 10.17
C GLU A 117 4.27 18.04 9.93
N LEU A 118 3.76 18.89 9.02
CA LEU A 118 4.34 20.22 8.80
C LEU A 118 4.05 21.14 9.99
N ALA A 119 2.88 21.04 10.60
CA ALA A 119 2.56 21.74 11.85
C ALA A 119 3.45 21.25 13.00
N LYS A 120 3.66 19.94 13.14
CA LYS A 120 4.57 19.37 14.15
C LYS A 120 6.00 19.87 13.99
N ILE A 121 6.51 19.89 12.75
CA ILE A 121 7.85 20.41 12.45
C ILE A 121 7.95 21.90 12.82
N ARG A 122 6.95 22.71 12.46
CA ARG A 122 6.90 24.13 12.84
C ARG A 122 6.94 24.33 14.34
N HIS A 123 6.08 23.63 15.09
CA HIS A 123 6.07 23.71 16.55
C HIS A 123 7.40 23.27 17.17
N LYS A 124 8.03 22.24 16.61
CA LYS A 124 9.35 21.79 17.06
C LYS A 124 10.43 22.86 16.83
N MET A 125 10.41 23.56 15.69
CA MET A 125 11.35 24.64 15.40
C MET A 125 11.15 25.84 16.34
N GLU A 126 9.91 26.27 16.56
CA GLU A 126 9.58 27.36 17.49
C GLU A 126 10.02 27.06 18.93
N ASN A 127 9.86 25.80 19.36
CA ASN A 127 10.28 25.37 20.69
C ASN A 127 11.82 25.30 20.82
N LEU A 128 12.55 25.03 19.75
CA LEU A 128 14.03 25.06 19.74
C LEU A 128 14.57 26.49 19.78
N GLU A 129 13.99 27.42 19.02
CA GLU A 129 14.35 28.85 19.06
C GLU A 129 14.08 29.47 20.44
N SER A 130 13.06 28.99 21.15
CA SER A 130 12.73 29.46 22.51
C SER A 130 13.74 28.98 23.57
N VAL A 131 14.41 27.84 23.35
CA VAL A 131 15.41 27.29 24.28
C VAL A 131 16.78 27.96 24.11
N GLU A 132 17.14 28.34 22.88
CA GLU A 132 18.44 28.95 22.58
C GLU A 132 18.55 30.40 23.10
N ASN A 133 17.42 31.11 23.26
CA ASN A 133 17.39 32.48 23.76
C ASN A 133 17.41 32.60 25.31
N ASN A 134 17.36 31.49 26.05
CA ASN A 134 17.35 31.49 27.53
C ASN A 134 18.70 31.08 28.17
N ALA A 135 19.74 30.88 27.37
CA ALA A 135 21.04 30.36 27.85
C ALA A 135 22.12 31.42 28.13
N ASP A 136 21.82 32.71 28.01
CA ASP A 136 22.83 33.77 28.17
C ASP A 136 22.34 34.93 29.05
N THR A 137 22.23 34.68 30.34
CA THR A 137 22.30 35.74 31.37
C THR A 137 23.40 35.36 32.36
N PRO A 138 24.61 35.95 32.26
CA PRO A 138 25.60 35.82 33.32
C PRO A 138 25.10 36.55 34.57
N GLU A 139 24.85 35.77 35.61
CA GLU A 139 24.56 36.21 36.97
C GLU A 139 25.79 36.96 37.52
N VAL A 140 25.76 38.29 37.45
CA VAL A 140 26.72 39.15 38.16
C VAL A 140 26.29 39.20 39.61
N THR A 141 26.96 38.39 40.44
CA THR A 141 26.91 38.52 41.91
C THR A 141 27.91 39.61 42.31
N ASP A 142 27.39 40.81 42.56
CA ASP A 142 28.13 41.85 43.27
C ASP A 142 28.16 41.49 44.76
N GLU A 143 29.30 40.98 45.24
CA GLU A 143 29.62 40.89 46.65
C GLU A 143 30.09 42.27 47.15
N ASN A 144 29.44 42.78 48.20
CA ASN A 144 29.82 43.98 48.96
C ASN A 144 29.83 43.65 50.45
#